data_AF-A0A2V6PT70-F1
#
_entry.id   AF-A0A2V6PT70-F1
#
_cell.length_a   1.000
_cell.length_b   1.000
_cell.length_c   1.000
_cell.angle_alpha   90.00
_cell.angle_beta   90.00
_cell.angle_gamma   90.00
#
_symmetry.space_group_name_H-M   'P 1'
#
loop_
_entity.id
_entity.type
_entity.pdbx_description
1 polymer ?
#
loop_
_entity_poly.entity_id
_entity_poly.type
_entity_poly.pdbx_seq_one_letter_code
_entity_poly.pdbx_strand_id
1 'polypeptide(L)' 'ELNAAQGKPVDIGGYFRPNPELASKAMRPSPTFNAIVDAIS' A
#
# COMPACT_ATOMS: atom_id res chain seq x y z
N GLU A 1 -0.01 11.00 5.43
CA GLU A 1 -0.02 10.06 4.28
C GLU A 1 -0.98 8.90 4.53
N LEU A 2 -0.84 8.13 5.62
CA LEU A 2 -1.71 6.99 5.95
C LEU A 2 -3.22 7.34 6.00
N ASN A 3 -3.62 8.35 6.79
CA ASN A 3 -5.03 8.74 6.89
C ASN A 3 -5.60 9.28 5.57
N ALA A 4 -4.75 9.84 4.70
CA ALA A 4 -5.18 10.37 3.40
C ALA A 4 -5.49 9.25 2.39
N ALA A 5 -5.04 8.01 2.64
CA ALA A 5 -5.36 6.85 1.81
C ALA A 5 -6.76 6.28 2.06
N GLN A 6 -7.46 6.77 3.10
CA GLN A 6 -8.77 6.24 3.50
C GLN A 6 -9.92 6.90 2.72
N GLY A 7 -11.11 6.28 2.81
CA GLY A 7 -12.36 6.86 2.30
C GLY A 7 -12.55 6.76 0.78
N LYS A 8 -11.68 6.05 0.08
CA LYS A 8 -11.78 5.81 -1.37
C LYS A 8 -11.76 4.32 -1.68
N PRO A 9 -12.52 3.85 -2.68
CA PRO A 9 -12.36 2.50 -3.21
C PRO A 9 -10.93 2.28 -3.69
N VAL A 10 -10.41 1.06 -3.47
CA VAL A 10 -9.07 0.65 -3.90
C VAL A 10 -9.19 -0.63 -4.70
N ASP A 11 -8.65 -0.62 -5.92
CA ASP A 11 -8.51 -1.83 -6.73
C ASP A 11 -7.19 -2.52 -6.40
N ILE A 12 -7.28 -3.80 -6.03
CA ILE A 12 -6.15 -4.68 -5.74
C ILE A 12 -5.99 -5.79 -6.79
N GLY A 13 -6.76 -5.77 -7.88
CA GLY A 13 -6.62 -6.68 -9.02
C GLY A 13 -7.05 -8.12 -8.75
N GLY A 14 -7.97 -8.36 -7.81
CA GLY A 14 -8.48 -9.68 -7.47
C GLY A 14 -9.08 -9.73 -6.06
N TYR A 15 -9.61 -10.89 -5.67
CA TYR A 15 -10.18 -11.10 -4.33
C TYR A 15 -9.40 -12.19 -3.56
N PHE A 16 -9.46 -13.44 -4.01
CA PHE A 16 -8.73 -14.56 -3.37
C PHE A 16 -7.23 -14.57 -3.67
N ARG A 17 -6.84 -14.01 -4.81
CA ARG A 17 -5.45 -13.85 -5.26
C ARG A 17 -5.30 -12.45 -5.89
N PRO A 18 -5.15 -11.41 -5.07
CA PRO A 18 -4.96 -10.05 -5.58
C PRO A 18 -3.64 -9.94 -6.32
N ASN A 19 -3.53 -8.91 -7.17
CA ASN A 19 -2.26 -8.57 -7.80
C ASN A 19 -1.27 -8.10 -6.70
N PRO A 20 -0.10 -8.74 -6.55
CA PRO A 20 0.84 -8.41 -5.48
C PRO A 20 1.35 -6.96 -5.51
N GLU A 21 1.54 -6.40 -6.70
CA GLU A 21 2.04 -5.02 -6.87
C GLU A 21 0.98 -4.00 -6.48
N LEU A 22 -0.27 -4.20 -6.92
CA LEU A 22 -1.39 -3.33 -6.55
C LEU A 22 -1.68 -3.39 -5.05
N ALA A 23 -1.68 -4.60 -4.49
CA ALA A 23 -1.88 -4.80 -3.05
C ALA A 23 -0.75 -4.16 -2.23
N SER A 24 0.52 -4.36 -2.61
CA SER A 24 1.66 -3.76 -1.91
C SER A 24 1.58 -2.24 -1.90
N LYS A 25 1.25 -1.64 -3.06
CA LYS A 25 1.10 -0.18 -3.18
C LYS A 25 -0.05 0.36 -2.32
N ALA A 26 -1.18 -0.34 -2.28
CA ALA A 26 -2.34 0.03 -1.45
C ALA A 26 -2.04 -0.07 0.06
N MET A 27 -1.31 -1.11 0.48
CA MET A 27 -1.02 -1.40 1.90
C MET A 27 0.17 -0.60 2.43
N ARG A 28 0.99 0.01 1.55
CA ARG A 28 2.14 0.85 1.92
C ARG A 28 1.97 2.31 1.45
N PRO A 29 0.91 3.03 1.87
CA PRO A 29 0.56 4.32 1.26
C PRO A 29 1.40 5.52 1.76
N SER A 30 2.37 5.32 2.66
CA SER A 30 3.22 6.38 3.19
C SER A 30 4.66 6.23 2.69
N PRO A 31 5.06 6.97 1.63
CA PRO A 31 6.45 6.99 1.17
C PRO A 31 7.44 7.33 2.28
N THR A 32 7.09 8.27 3.16
CA THR A 32 7.98 8.70 4.25
C THR A 32 8.26 7.55 5.22
N PHE A 33 7.20 6.84 5.64
CA PHE A 33 7.35 5.68 6.52
C PHE A 33 8.07 4.52 5.83
N ASN A 34 7.70 4.22 4.59
CA ASN A 34 8.31 3.14 3.82
C ASN A 34 9.82 3.34 3.66
N ALA A 35 10.27 4.56 3.35
CA ALA A 35 11.68 4.85 3.18
C ALA A 35 12.51 4.55 4.44
N ILE A 36 11.94 4.79 5.63
CA ILE A 36 12.59 4.46 6.91
C ILE A 36 12.68 2.94 7.10
N VAL A 37 11.60 2.22 6.82
CA VAL A 37 11.57 0.74 6.92
C VAL A 37 12.56 0.12 5.94
N ASP A 38 12.58 0.59 4.70
CA ASP A 38 13.47 0.07 3.66
C ASP A 38 14.96 0.34 3.99
N ALA A 39 15.27 1.37 4.77
CA ALA A 39 16.63 1.67 5.22
C ALA A 39 17.16 0.73 6.33
N ILE A 40 16.28 -0.08 6.95
CA ILE A 40 16.64 -0.98 8.06
C ILE A 40 16.32 -2.46 7.77
N SER A 41 15.79 -2.76 6.59
CA SER A 41 15.37 -4.10 6.16
C SER A 41 16.42 -4.78 5.29
#